data_AF-A0A1F5G1B4-F1
#
_entry.id   AF-A0A1F5G1B4-F1
#
_cell.length_a   1.000
_cell.length_b   1.000
_cell.length_c   1.000
_cell.angle_alpha   90.00
_cell.angle_beta   90.00
_cell.angle_gamma   90.00
#
_symmetry.space_group_name_H-M   'P 1'
#
loop_
_entity.id
_entity.type
_entity.pdbx_description
1 polymer ?
#
loop_
_entity_poly.entity_id
_entity_poly.type
_entity_poly.pdbx_seq_one_letter_code
_entity_poly.pdbx_strand_id
1 'polypeptide(L)'
;MKLKPKKHLGFLVGIITVSLLTTIFLLPDSNQSQIFLESANNQFKVSFDITDSDHANLLKLFNNLNIPKSTEQGFSFELDSTSSAKLAYISPIKSKLSFAPRSISFNGNLSHEPFLSTFTSPTLNIPKNTNLAIFAPNLIDFVNAHYSYPLPITDWLKENVTQSSNQILIFYGESPNYALFIQNEQNDLSSLKNLKFDQALDIIYKEETQQDIIYHFFNIPSENDENPKNLSVFNFNNWLVLASSQETALFITDVQKSRSDSIIFPNDKNLKNINFMLYYNNPRDYQTSKNLLNMLLPNSDLTDTAQNSIAQALEKIENAILILKGNEFSGLIKVK
;
A
#
# COMPACT_ATOMS: atom_id res chain seq x y z
N MET A 1 28.27 36.33 -62.24
CA MET A 1 29.20 35.32 -61.70
C MET A 1 28.43 34.47 -60.70
N LYS A 2 28.10 33.22 -61.04
CA LYS A 2 27.31 32.32 -60.15
C LYS A 2 28.22 31.88 -59.00
N LEU A 3 28.01 32.42 -57.80
CA LEU A 3 28.63 31.91 -56.58
C LEU A 3 28.08 30.50 -56.35
N LYS A 4 28.90 29.48 -56.65
CA LYS A 4 28.60 28.10 -56.23
C LYS A 4 28.59 28.10 -54.69
N PRO A 5 27.48 27.77 -54.02
CA PRO A 5 27.52 27.60 -52.59
C PRO A 5 28.50 26.46 -52.30
N LYS A 6 29.59 26.74 -51.57
CA LYS A 6 30.54 25.72 -51.13
C LYS A 6 29.70 24.66 -50.41
N LYS A 7 29.64 23.43 -50.94
CA LYS A 7 28.83 22.32 -50.38
C LYS A 7 28.99 22.15 -48.87
N HIS A 8 30.16 22.52 -48.34
CA HIS A 8 30.48 22.53 -46.92
C HIS A 8 29.72 23.56 -46.08
N LEU A 9 29.35 24.71 -46.64
CA LEU A 9 28.58 25.74 -45.92
C LEU A 9 27.11 25.30 -45.76
N GLY A 10 26.53 24.68 -46.79
CA GLY A 10 25.20 24.07 -46.71
C GLY A 10 25.15 22.87 -45.76
N PHE A 11 26.23 22.09 -45.69
CA PHE A 11 26.38 21.01 -44.71
C PHE A 11 26.52 21.53 -43.27
N LEU A 12 27.30 22.59 -43.04
CA LEU A 12 27.43 23.24 -41.74
C LEU A 12 26.11 23.90 -41.29
N VAL A 13 25.44 24.62 -42.17
CA VAL A 13 24.10 25.18 -41.89
C VAL A 13 23.09 24.07 -41.66
N GLY A 14 23.16 22.97 -42.43
CA GLY A 14 22.34 21.78 -42.23
C GLY A 14 22.56 21.12 -40.87
N ILE A 15 23.82 20.94 -40.45
CA ILE A 15 24.15 20.40 -39.12
C ILE A 15 23.69 21.34 -38.02
N ILE A 16 23.92 22.65 -38.14
CA ILE A 16 23.48 23.63 -37.13
C ILE A 16 21.95 23.64 -37.04
N THR A 17 21.24 23.56 -38.17
CA THR A 17 19.77 23.52 -38.22
C THR A 17 19.23 22.21 -37.66
N VAL A 18 19.84 21.06 -38.00
CA VAL A 18 19.49 19.75 -37.43
C VAL A 18 19.82 19.71 -35.94
N SER A 19 20.96 20.26 -35.51
CA SER A 19 21.32 20.39 -34.09
C SER A 19 20.35 21.30 -33.34
N LEU A 20 19.95 22.45 -33.90
CA LEU A 20 18.94 23.34 -33.32
C LEU A 20 17.56 22.67 -33.24
N LEU A 21 17.17 21.95 -34.30
CA LEU A 21 15.93 21.17 -34.30
C LEU A 21 16.02 20.03 -33.27
N THR A 22 17.14 19.32 -33.16
CA THR A 22 17.31 18.30 -32.13
C THR A 22 17.35 18.90 -30.73
N THR A 23 17.90 20.10 -30.49
CA THR A 23 17.84 20.73 -29.16
C THR A 23 16.47 21.31 -28.82
N ILE A 24 15.67 21.73 -29.80
CA ILE A 24 14.27 22.11 -29.61
C ILE A 24 13.38 20.86 -29.38
N PHE A 25 13.68 19.73 -30.03
CA PHE A 25 13.00 18.44 -29.81
C PHE A 25 13.59 17.59 -28.64
N LEU A 26 14.73 17.99 -28.07
CA LEU A 26 15.35 17.41 -26.86
C LEU A 26 15.20 18.34 -25.63
N LEU A 27 14.45 19.44 -25.74
CA LEU A 27 13.89 20.07 -24.55
C LEU A 27 13.06 19.00 -23.83
N PRO A 28 13.27 18.78 -22.53
CA PRO A 28 12.34 17.96 -21.78
C PRO A 28 10.99 18.64 -21.92
N ASP A 29 10.10 18.02 -22.67
CA ASP A 29 8.68 18.32 -22.58
C ASP A 29 8.30 18.01 -21.13
N SER A 30 8.35 19.01 -20.27
CA SER A 30 7.70 18.96 -18.98
C SER A 30 6.61 20.04 -18.91
N ASN A 31 5.82 20.15 -19.98
CA ASN A 31 4.43 20.62 -19.89
C ASN A 31 3.55 19.59 -19.14
N GLN A 32 4.14 18.81 -18.23
CA GLN A 32 3.44 17.81 -17.46
C GLN A 32 3.55 18.18 -16.01
N SER A 33 2.40 18.25 -15.34
CA SER A 33 2.30 18.53 -13.91
C SER A 33 3.10 17.51 -13.09
N GLN A 34 3.73 17.93 -11.99
CA GLN A 34 4.64 17.11 -11.19
C GLN A 34 4.40 17.31 -9.69
N ILE A 35 4.77 16.28 -8.93
CA ILE A 35 4.94 16.33 -7.47
C ILE A 35 6.41 16.08 -7.16
N PHE A 36 6.95 16.92 -6.28
CA PHE A 36 8.28 16.79 -5.72
C PHE A 36 8.17 16.51 -4.23
N LEU A 37 8.85 15.47 -3.74
CA LEU A 37 9.11 15.28 -2.33
C LEU A 37 10.61 15.49 -2.09
N GLU A 38 10.93 16.47 -1.25
CA GLU A 38 12.30 16.80 -0.88
C GLU A 38 12.46 16.75 0.64
N SER A 39 13.64 16.35 1.11
CA SER A 39 14.01 16.39 2.52
C SER A 39 14.91 17.59 2.79
N ALA A 40 14.55 18.41 3.78
CA ALA A 40 15.36 19.52 4.25
C ALA A 40 15.11 19.79 5.73
N ASN A 41 16.18 19.99 6.52
CA ASN A 41 16.11 20.40 7.93
C ASN A 41 15.17 19.52 8.80
N ASN A 42 15.25 18.20 8.69
CA ASN A 42 14.39 17.23 9.38
C ASN A 42 12.90 17.27 8.99
N GLN A 43 12.54 18.03 7.96
CA GLN A 43 11.20 18.09 7.40
C GLN A 43 11.19 17.51 5.97
N PHE A 44 10.02 17.02 5.58
CA PHE A 44 9.74 16.64 4.20
C PHE A 44 8.78 17.65 3.62
N LYS A 45 9.12 18.20 2.46
CA LYS A 45 8.28 19.12 1.71
C LYS A 45 7.75 18.43 0.47
N VAL A 46 6.43 18.35 0.36
CA VAL A 46 5.73 18.02 -0.88
C VAL A 46 5.44 19.32 -1.60
N SER A 47 5.88 19.46 -2.84
CA SER A 47 5.60 20.62 -3.70
C SER A 47 4.88 20.16 -4.97
N PHE A 48 3.92 20.95 -5.42
CA PHE A 48 3.19 20.73 -6.66
C PHE A 48 3.67 21.73 -7.71
N ASP A 49 4.12 21.23 -8.86
CA ASP A 49 4.42 22.05 -10.04
C ASP A 49 3.39 21.71 -11.10
N ILE A 50 2.34 22.52 -11.22
CA ILE A 50 1.12 22.18 -11.93
C ILE A 50 0.97 23.11 -13.11
N THR A 51 0.76 22.54 -14.29
CA THR A 51 0.55 23.35 -15.49
C THR A 51 -0.78 24.10 -15.41
N ASP A 52 -0.87 25.25 -16.08
CA ASP A 52 -2.10 26.03 -16.17
C ASP A 52 -3.30 25.20 -16.66
N SER A 53 -3.06 24.26 -17.58
CA SER A 53 -4.08 23.36 -18.11
C SER A 53 -4.63 22.37 -17.09
N ASP A 54 -3.82 21.95 -16.11
CA ASP A 54 -4.20 20.97 -15.09
C ASP A 54 -4.69 21.61 -13.80
N HIS A 55 -4.43 22.90 -13.60
CA HIS A 55 -4.75 23.62 -12.38
C HIS A 55 -6.22 23.52 -11.96
N ALA A 56 -7.14 23.70 -12.93
CA ALA A 56 -8.57 23.58 -12.69
C ALA A 56 -8.98 22.15 -12.28
N ASN A 57 -8.33 21.13 -12.86
CA ASN A 57 -8.59 19.73 -12.53
C ASN A 57 -8.06 19.37 -11.15
N LEU A 58 -6.88 19.88 -10.77
CA LEU A 58 -6.34 19.73 -9.42
C LEU A 58 -7.27 20.35 -8.37
N LEU A 59 -7.69 21.59 -8.58
CA LEU A 59 -8.60 22.27 -7.65
C LEU A 59 -9.92 21.52 -7.50
N LYS A 60 -10.46 21.00 -8.61
CA LYS A 60 -11.66 20.17 -8.57
C LYS A 60 -11.44 18.88 -7.78
N LEU A 61 -10.28 18.24 -7.94
CA LEU A 61 -9.93 17.05 -7.15
C LEU A 61 -9.80 17.38 -5.66
N PHE A 62 -9.10 18.46 -5.30
CA PHE A 62 -8.95 18.87 -3.91
C PHE A 62 -10.30 19.18 -3.27
N ASN A 63 -11.17 19.90 -3.97
CA ASN A 63 -12.54 20.15 -3.51
C ASN A 63 -13.33 18.84 -3.33
N ASN A 64 -13.21 17.89 -4.26
CA ASN A 64 -13.89 16.59 -4.16
C ASN A 64 -13.39 15.75 -2.98
N LEU A 65 -12.12 15.90 -2.60
CA LEU A 65 -11.47 15.19 -1.49
C LEU A 65 -11.50 15.97 -0.16
N ASN A 66 -12.17 17.13 -0.11
CA ASN A 66 -12.14 18.05 1.03
C ASN A 66 -10.72 18.48 1.47
N ILE A 67 -9.78 18.56 0.53
CA ILE A 67 -8.42 19.04 0.78
C ILE A 67 -8.42 20.57 0.76
N PRO A 68 -7.88 21.25 1.79
CA PRO A 68 -7.80 22.70 1.83
C PRO A 68 -7.02 23.29 0.65
N LYS A 69 -7.51 24.40 0.09
CA LYS A 69 -6.80 25.12 -1.00
C LYS A 69 -5.40 25.59 -0.62
N SER A 70 -5.13 25.81 0.67
CA SER A 70 -3.78 26.13 1.16
C SER A 70 -2.74 25.07 0.79
N THR A 71 -3.15 23.84 0.52
CA THR A 71 -2.27 22.72 0.13
C THR A 71 -1.86 22.76 -1.35
N GLU A 72 -2.44 23.65 -2.17
CA GLU A 72 -2.14 23.80 -3.60
C GLU A 72 -0.66 24.08 -3.88
N GLN A 73 0.01 24.82 -3.00
CA GLN A 73 1.44 25.13 -3.11
C GLN A 73 2.34 24.04 -2.50
N GLY A 74 1.75 23.00 -1.94
CA GLY A 74 2.46 21.96 -1.20
C GLY A 74 2.11 21.92 0.28
N PHE A 75 2.76 21.00 0.98
CA PHE A 75 2.70 20.90 2.43
C PHE A 75 4.01 20.32 2.96
N SER A 76 4.29 20.60 4.24
CA SER A 76 5.44 20.03 4.94
C SER A 76 4.97 19.15 6.09
N PHE A 77 5.74 18.12 6.39
CA PHE A 77 5.50 17.24 7.52
C PHE A 77 6.81 16.73 8.12
N GLU A 78 6.72 16.26 9.36
CA GLU A 78 7.82 15.64 10.09
C GLU A 78 7.51 14.17 10.33
N LEU A 79 8.57 13.37 10.42
CA LEU A 79 8.52 11.96 10.75
C LEU A 79 9.42 11.69 11.95
N ASP A 80 9.18 10.59 12.67
CA ASP A 80 10.14 10.11 13.65
C ASP A 80 11.52 9.87 13.00
N SER A 81 12.58 9.89 13.80
CA SER A 81 13.96 9.80 13.29
C SER A 81 14.21 8.59 12.39
N THR A 82 13.57 7.45 12.66
CA THR A 82 13.77 6.22 11.90
C THR A 82 13.07 6.30 10.55
N SER A 83 11.80 6.71 10.55
CA SER A 83 11.03 6.90 9.31
C SER A 83 11.59 8.04 8.46
N SER A 84 12.07 9.11 9.09
CA SER A 84 12.76 10.22 8.44
C SER A 84 14.03 9.75 7.72
N ALA A 85 14.90 9.00 8.38
CA ALA A 85 16.10 8.46 7.73
C ALA A 85 15.77 7.58 6.50
N LYS A 86 14.74 6.73 6.60
CA LYS A 86 14.28 5.88 5.49
C LYS A 86 13.73 6.69 4.31
N LEU A 87 12.90 7.69 4.58
CA LEU A 87 12.32 8.53 3.52
C LEU A 87 13.37 9.44 2.89
N ALA A 88 14.30 9.98 3.69
CA ALA A 88 15.42 10.79 3.20
C ALA A 88 16.32 9.99 2.24
N TYR A 89 16.57 8.71 2.53
CA TYR A 89 17.39 7.83 1.69
C TYR A 89 16.84 7.67 0.26
N ILE A 90 15.52 7.60 0.10
CA ILE A 90 14.86 7.47 -1.21
C ILE A 90 14.47 8.82 -1.85
N SER A 91 14.65 9.91 -1.12
CA SER A 91 14.45 11.27 -1.61
C SER A 91 15.66 11.75 -2.44
N PRO A 92 15.51 12.78 -3.31
CA PRO A 92 14.25 13.40 -3.71
C PRO A 92 13.40 12.45 -4.56
N ILE A 93 12.08 12.52 -4.38
CA ILE A 93 11.13 11.76 -5.20
C ILE A 93 10.49 12.73 -6.19
N LYS A 94 10.52 12.36 -7.47
CA LYS A 94 9.86 13.12 -8.55
C LYS A 94 8.80 12.24 -9.18
N SER A 95 7.57 12.75 -9.19
CA SER A 95 6.42 12.07 -9.76
C SER A 95 5.78 12.95 -10.83
N LYS A 96 5.57 12.39 -12.02
CA LYS A 96 4.76 13.01 -13.06
C LYS A 96 3.30 12.69 -12.81
N LEU A 97 2.45 13.70 -12.95
CA LEU A 97 1.00 13.59 -12.81
C LEU A 97 0.32 13.59 -14.16
N SER A 98 -0.83 12.92 -14.23
CA SER A 98 -1.79 13.10 -15.29
C SER A 98 -3.19 13.10 -14.69
N PHE A 99 -3.93 14.17 -15.00
CA PHE A 99 -5.27 14.41 -14.49
C PHE A 99 -6.31 14.01 -15.54
N ALA A 100 -7.36 13.36 -15.07
CA ALA A 100 -8.62 13.22 -15.80
C ALA A 100 -9.77 13.64 -14.88
N PRO A 101 -10.99 13.88 -15.40
CA PRO A 101 -12.09 14.46 -14.63
C PRO A 101 -12.44 13.75 -13.31
N ARG A 102 -12.12 12.46 -13.18
CA ARG A 102 -12.40 11.62 -12.00
C ARG A 102 -11.21 10.73 -11.61
N SER A 103 -10.00 11.05 -12.06
CA SER A 103 -8.82 10.29 -11.67
C SER A 103 -7.53 11.09 -11.73
N ILE A 104 -6.61 10.75 -10.83
CA ILE A 104 -5.22 11.16 -10.93
C ILE A 104 -4.38 9.91 -11.15
N SER A 105 -3.51 9.93 -12.14
CA SER A 105 -2.47 8.93 -12.29
C SER A 105 -1.12 9.57 -12.07
N PHE A 106 -0.20 8.79 -11.52
CA PHE A 106 1.13 9.26 -11.24
C PHE A 106 2.16 8.18 -11.50
N ASN A 107 3.35 8.58 -11.93
CA ASN A 107 4.49 7.69 -12.06
C ASN A 107 5.79 8.44 -11.85
N GLY A 108 6.81 7.73 -11.37
CA GLY A 108 8.08 8.35 -11.06
C GLY A 108 9.10 7.33 -10.61
N ASN A 109 10.27 7.84 -10.26
CA ASN A 109 11.38 7.04 -9.80
C ASN A 109 11.89 7.57 -8.47
N LEU A 110 12.34 6.65 -7.62
CA LEU A 110 13.08 6.89 -6.40
C LEU A 110 14.57 7.00 -6.72
N SER A 111 15.33 7.68 -5.85
CA SER A 111 16.78 7.76 -5.99
C SER A 111 17.48 6.41 -5.76
N HIS A 112 16.91 5.56 -4.92
CA HIS A 112 17.41 4.24 -4.55
C HIS A 112 16.26 3.24 -4.40
N GLU A 113 16.57 1.94 -4.49
CA GLU A 113 15.60 0.87 -4.22
C GLU A 113 15.33 0.78 -2.71
N PRO A 114 14.07 0.89 -2.25
CA PRO A 114 13.72 0.82 -0.83
C PRO A 114 13.72 -0.61 -0.28
N PHE A 115 13.72 -1.62 -1.14
CA PHE A 115 13.69 -3.03 -0.78
C PHE A 115 14.79 -3.79 -1.52
N LEU A 116 15.54 -4.63 -0.80
CA LEU A 116 16.61 -5.45 -1.38
C LEU A 116 16.11 -6.61 -2.24
N SER A 117 14.84 -7.00 -2.06
CA SER A 117 14.23 -8.17 -2.68
C SER A 117 13.08 -7.75 -3.58
N THR A 118 13.15 -8.16 -4.84
CA THR A 118 12.03 -8.10 -5.79
C THR A 118 11.30 -9.42 -5.81
N PHE A 119 9.98 -9.39 -5.87
CA PHE A 119 9.18 -10.59 -5.84
C PHE A 119 8.35 -10.76 -7.10
N THR A 120 8.13 -12.03 -7.48
CA THR A 120 7.02 -12.35 -8.36
C THR A 120 5.77 -12.32 -7.49
N SER A 121 4.86 -11.40 -7.77
CA SER A 121 3.69 -11.23 -6.92
C SER A 121 2.79 -12.46 -7.07
N PRO A 122 2.49 -13.17 -5.98
CA PRO A 122 1.58 -14.28 -6.03
C PRO A 122 0.15 -13.77 -6.19
N THR A 123 -0.65 -14.45 -7.00
CA THR A 123 -2.06 -14.14 -7.15
C THR A 123 -2.90 -14.91 -6.14
N LEU A 124 -3.80 -14.21 -5.47
CA LEU A 124 -4.68 -14.75 -4.44
C LEU A 124 -6.12 -14.30 -4.72
N ASN A 125 -7.11 -15.15 -4.42
CA ASN A 125 -8.50 -14.72 -4.35
C ASN A 125 -8.71 -13.95 -3.05
N ILE A 126 -9.21 -12.73 -3.09
CA ILE A 126 -9.53 -11.93 -1.89
C ILE A 126 -11.03 -11.64 -1.87
N PRO A 127 -11.63 -11.38 -0.69
CA PRO A 127 -13.05 -11.06 -0.60
C PRO A 127 -13.45 -9.93 -1.54
N LYS A 128 -14.60 -10.03 -2.21
CA LYS A 128 -15.09 -8.97 -3.12
C LYS A 128 -15.31 -7.62 -2.41
N ASN A 129 -15.64 -7.66 -1.12
CA ASN A 129 -15.78 -6.49 -0.25
C ASN A 129 -14.47 -6.07 0.43
N THR A 130 -13.32 -6.41 -0.14
CA THR A 130 -12.02 -5.90 0.35
C THR A 130 -11.96 -4.39 0.22
N ASN A 131 -11.65 -3.71 1.33
CA ASN A 131 -11.44 -2.27 1.40
C ASN A 131 -9.98 -1.90 1.14
N LEU A 132 -9.05 -2.73 1.60
CA LEU A 132 -7.62 -2.53 1.43
C LEU A 132 -6.90 -3.87 1.30
N ALA A 133 -6.04 -4.00 0.30
CA ALA A 133 -5.09 -5.10 0.15
C ALA A 133 -3.69 -4.55 -0.03
N ILE A 134 -2.72 -5.11 0.68
CA ILE A 134 -1.32 -4.70 0.64
C ILE A 134 -0.48 -5.93 0.36
N PHE A 135 0.45 -5.82 -0.58
CA PHE A 135 1.51 -6.79 -0.83
C PHE A 135 2.86 -6.13 -0.48
N ALA A 136 3.60 -6.73 0.45
CA ALA A 136 4.93 -6.29 0.86
C ALA A 136 5.66 -7.42 1.63
N PRO A 137 7.00 -7.41 1.75
CA PRO A 137 7.74 -8.47 2.43
C PRO A 137 7.57 -8.52 3.97
N ASN A 138 7.23 -7.41 4.63
CA ASN A 138 7.28 -7.30 6.10
C ASN A 138 5.94 -6.89 6.74
N LEU A 139 4.82 -7.43 6.24
CA LEU A 139 3.48 -7.11 6.77
C LEU A 139 3.21 -7.74 8.13
N ILE A 140 3.90 -8.83 8.47
CA ILE A 140 3.81 -9.45 9.80
C ILE A 140 4.27 -8.51 10.91
N ASP A 141 5.32 -7.71 10.68
CA ASP A 141 5.80 -6.72 11.65
C ASP A 141 4.75 -5.62 11.87
N PHE A 142 4.07 -5.21 10.80
CA PHE A 142 2.94 -4.28 10.88
C PHE A 142 1.82 -4.86 11.75
N VAL A 143 1.39 -6.10 11.49
CA VAL A 143 0.32 -6.75 12.26
C VAL A 143 0.74 -6.92 13.73
N ASN A 144 1.96 -7.38 14.01
CA ASN A 144 2.45 -7.55 15.39
C ASN A 144 2.49 -6.23 16.16
N ALA A 145 2.93 -5.14 15.53
CA ALA A 145 2.97 -3.82 16.14
C ALA A 145 1.58 -3.24 16.43
N HIS A 146 0.61 -3.46 15.53
CA HIS A 146 -0.73 -2.86 15.62
C HIS A 146 -1.69 -3.66 16.50
N TYR A 147 -1.61 -4.99 16.47
CA TYR A 147 -2.53 -5.85 17.20
C TYR A 147 -1.98 -6.30 18.56
N SER A 148 -0.70 -6.05 18.84
CA SER A 148 -0.06 -6.30 20.14
C SER A 148 -0.34 -7.72 20.68
N TYR A 149 -0.01 -8.74 19.90
CA TYR A 149 -0.18 -10.11 20.36
C TYR A 149 0.72 -10.41 21.55
N PRO A 150 0.29 -11.32 22.45
CA PRO A 150 1.13 -11.83 23.52
C PRO A 150 2.51 -12.27 23.02
N LEU A 151 3.55 -12.03 23.83
CA LEU A 151 4.93 -12.38 23.49
C LEU A 151 5.10 -13.82 22.98
N PRO A 152 4.48 -14.86 23.59
CA PRO A 152 4.62 -16.23 23.10
C PRO A 152 4.14 -16.43 21.65
N ILE A 153 3.08 -15.73 21.23
CA ILE A 153 2.59 -15.77 19.84
C ILE A 153 3.54 -15.00 18.92
N THR A 154 3.98 -13.82 19.35
CA THR A 154 4.89 -12.96 18.57
C THR A 154 6.24 -13.64 18.35
N ASP A 155 6.78 -14.30 19.36
CA ASP A 155 8.05 -15.02 19.29
C ASP A 155 7.93 -16.25 18.38
N TRP A 156 6.83 -17.01 18.51
CA TRP A 156 6.53 -18.10 17.60
C TRP A 156 6.46 -17.64 16.14
N LEU A 157 5.81 -16.50 15.87
CA LEU A 157 5.73 -15.94 14.52
C LEU A 157 7.12 -15.57 13.99
N LYS A 158 7.98 -14.96 14.80
CA LYS A 158 9.36 -14.61 14.39
C LYS A 158 10.22 -15.83 14.10
N GLU A 159 10.06 -16.91 14.86
CA GLU A 159 10.81 -18.15 14.67
C GLU A 159 10.37 -18.94 13.44
N ASN A 160 9.08 -18.86 13.08
CA ASN A 160 8.48 -19.69 12.04
C ASN A 160 8.16 -18.94 10.74
N VAL A 161 8.32 -17.62 10.68
CA VAL A 161 8.09 -16.81 9.48
C VAL A 161 9.38 -16.15 9.03
N THR A 162 9.76 -16.39 7.78
CA THR A 162 10.88 -15.69 7.15
C THR A 162 10.46 -14.28 6.71
N GLN A 163 11.26 -13.25 7.07
CA GLN A 163 11.04 -11.86 6.65
C GLN A 163 11.16 -11.63 5.13
N SER A 164 11.73 -12.60 4.41
CA SER A 164 11.85 -12.56 2.94
C SER A 164 10.69 -13.22 2.21
N SER A 165 9.62 -13.61 2.91
CA SER A 165 8.44 -14.22 2.30
C SER A 165 7.54 -13.18 1.62
N ASN A 166 6.83 -13.61 0.58
CA ASN A 166 5.75 -12.83 0.01
C ASN A 166 4.60 -12.75 1.02
N GLN A 167 4.15 -11.54 1.33
CA GLN A 167 3.03 -11.36 2.25
C GLN A 167 1.93 -10.52 1.62
N ILE A 168 0.68 -10.91 1.87
CA ILE A 168 -0.52 -10.19 1.46
C ILE A 168 -1.38 -9.95 2.70
N LEU A 169 -1.58 -8.69 3.07
CA LEU A 169 -2.50 -8.28 4.12
C LEU A 169 -3.78 -7.75 3.48
N ILE A 170 -4.92 -8.28 3.87
CA ILE A 170 -6.23 -7.84 3.41
C ILE A 170 -7.08 -7.35 4.57
N PHE A 171 -7.85 -6.31 4.31
CA PHE A 171 -8.86 -5.75 5.19
C PHE A 171 -10.19 -5.66 4.45
N TYR A 172 -11.25 -6.21 5.03
CA TYR A 172 -12.53 -6.32 4.34
C TYR A 172 -13.72 -6.19 5.31
N GLY A 173 -14.83 -5.67 4.78
CA GLY A 173 -16.08 -5.45 5.51
C GLY A 173 -16.18 -4.09 6.21
N GLU A 174 -17.36 -3.79 6.74
CA GLU A 174 -17.69 -2.49 7.36
C GLU A 174 -17.01 -2.28 8.73
N SER A 175 -16.89 -3.36 9.50
CA SER A 175 -15.98 -3.49 10.64
C SER A 175 -14.82 -4.33 10.15
N PRO A 176 -13.69 -3.70 9.79
CA PRO A 176 -12.71 -4.35 8.95
C PRO A 176 -12.05 -5.51 9.71
N ASN A 177 -12.36 -6.72 9.25
CA ASN A 177 -11.61 -7.90 9.61
C ASN A 177 -10.33 -7.94 8.78
N TYR A 178 -9.30 -8.61 9.28
CA TYR A 178 -8.05 -8.75 8.55
C TYR A 178 -7.66 -10.21 8.36
N ALA A 179 -6.97 -10.48 7.25
CA ALA A 179 -6.21 -11.70 7.08
C ALA A 179 -4.84 -11.40 6.48
N LEU A 180 -3.81 -12.00 7.04
CA LEU A 180 -2.44 -11.93 6.56
C LEU A 180 -2.05 -13.29 6.00
N PHE A 181 -1.73 -13.32 4.72
CA PHE A 181 -1.20 -14.46 4.00
C PHE A 181 0.30 -14.32 3.92
N ILE A 182 1.01 -15.35 4.35
CA ILE A 182 2.47 -15.40 4.37
C ILE A 182 2.87 -16.62 3.55
N GLN A 183 3.56 -16.41 2.44
CA GLN A 183 3.96 -17.50 1.57
C GLN A 183 4.98 -18.36 2.32
N ASN A 184 4.61 -19.60 2.58
CA ASN A 184 5.46 -20.52 3.32
C ASN A 184 5.17 -21.97 2.94
N GLU A 185 6.22 -22.77 2.82
CA GLU A 185 6.11 -24.21 2.60
C GLU A 185 5.73 -24.89 3.92
N GLN A 186 4.43 -24.95 4.21
CA GLN A 186 3.77 -25.66 5.31
C GLN A 186 4.56 -25.70 6.64
N ASN A 187 4.34 -24.70 7.49
CA ASN A 187 4.84 -24.71 8.86
C ASN A 187 4.18 -25.81 9.70
N ASP A 188 4.95 -26.45 10.57
CA ASP A 188 4.37 -27.29 11.63
C ASP A 188 3.72 -26.41 12.71
N LEU A 189 2.40 -26.30 12.63
CA LEU A 189 1.59 -25.53 13.57
C LEU A 189 1.34 -26.26 14.89
N SER A 190 1.76 -27.53 15.03
CA SER A 190 1.50 -28.33 16.23
C SER A 190 2.16 -27.76 17.49
N SER A 191 3.16 -26.91 17.34
CA SER A 191 3.83 -26.20 18.42
C SER A 191 2.98 -25.08 19.04
N LEU A 192 1.97 -24.56 18.33
CA LEU A 192 1.07 -23.50 18.82
C LEU A 192 0.30 -23.90 20.09
N LYS A 193 -0.07 -25.17 20.23
CA LYS A 193 -0.77 -25.70 21.42
C LYS A 193 0.10 -25.71 22.68
N ASN A 194 1.42 -25.60 22.52
CA ASN A 194 2.39 -25.69 23.59
C ASN A 194 2.89 -24.31 24.05
N LEU A 195 2.36 -23.21 23.48
CA LEU A 195 2.71 -21.86 23.90
C LEU A 195 2.30 -21.66 25.36
N LYS A 196 3.25 -21.16 26.16
CA LYS A 196 3.04 -20.87 27.58
C LYS A 196 2.77 -19.40 27.77
N PHE A 197 1.59 -19.07 28.27
CA PHE A 197 1.17 -17.72 28.58
C PHE A 197 1.32 -17.45 30.08
N ASP A 198 1.47 -16.18 30.45
CA ASP A 198 1.37 -15.77 31.85
C ASP A 198 -0.03 -16.10 32.36
N GLN A 199 -0.14 -16.62 33.59
CA GLN A 199 -1.43 -17.02 34.19
C GLN A 199 -2.41 -15.85 34.34
N ALA A 200 -1.90 -14.61 34.34
CA ALA A 200 -2.74 -13.41 34.37
C ALA A 200 -3.49 -13.16 33.05
N LEU A 201 -3.00 -13.70 31.93
CA LEU A 201 -3.63 -13.62 30.62
C LEU A 201 -4.42 -14.91 30.42
N ASP A 202 -5.73 -14.90 30.71
CA ASP A 202 -6.64 -16.05 30.53
C ASP A 202 -6.88 -16.36 29.04
N ILE A 203 -5.80 -16.69 28.32
CA ILE A 203 -5.79 -16.95 26.89
C ILE A 203 -6.32 -18.36 26.65
N ILE A 204 -7.40 -18.45 25.87
CA ILE A 204 -8.03 -19.72 25.54
C ILE A 204 -7.53 -20.18 24.17
N TYR A 205 -6.91 -21.35 24.14
CA TYR A 205 -6.51 -22.03 22.91
C TYR A 205 -7.50 -23.13 22.53
N LYS A 206 -7.85 -23.22 21.24
CA LYS A 206 -8.66 -24.30 20.69
C LYS A 206 -8.14 -24.74 19.32
N GLU A 207 -8.16 -26.05 19.08
CA GLU A 207 -7.92 -26.62 17.75
C GLU A 207 -9.24 -27.13 17.18
N GLU A 208 -9.52 -26.83 15.92
CA GLU A 208 -10.66 -27.39 15.20
C GLU A 208 -10.26 -27.81 13.79
N THR A 209 -10.86 -28.89 13.30
CA THR A 209 -10.71 -29.31 11.92
C THR A 209 -12.00 -29.05 11.16
N GLN A 210 -11.92 -28.27 10.09
CA GLN A 210 -13.03 -28.04 9.17
C GLN A 210 -12.53 -28.03 7.73
N GLN A 211 -13.29 -28.65 6.83
CA GLN A 211 -12.98 -28.68 5.40
C GLN A 211 -11.53 -29.12 5.08
N ASP A 212 -11.03 -30.14 5.79
CA ASP A 212 -9.66 -30.69 5.69
C ASP A 212 -8.54 -29.72 6.05
N ILE A 213 -8.86 -28.68 6.82
CA ILE A 213 -7.90 -27.69 7.35
C ILE A 213 -7.98 -27.72 8.88
N ILE A 214 -6.81 -27.73 9.53
CA ILE A 214 -6.68 -27.60 10.97
C ILE A 214 -6.49 -26.12 11.29
N TYR A 215 -7.39 -25.59 12.10
CA TYR A 215 -7.37 -24.21 12.58
C TYR A 215 -6.95 -24.16 14.03
N HIS A 216 -6.03 -23.24 14.32
CA HIS A 216 -5.54 -22.94 15.67
C HIS A 216 -6.12 -21.60 16.10
N PHE A 217 -7.03 -21.62 17.08
CA PHE A 217 -7.73 -20.46 17.57
C PHE A 217 -7.20 -20.01 18.92
N PHE A 218 -6.96 -18.71 19.04
CA PHE A 218 -6.59 -18.02 20.28
C PHE A 218 -7.64 -16.96 20.56
N ASN A 219 -8.25 -17.03 21.75
CA ASN A 219 -8.99 -15.93 22.34
C ASN A 219 -8.06 -15.23 23.33
N ILE A 220 -7.70 -13.98 23.04
CA ILE A 220 -6.77 -13.17 23.81
C ILE A 220 -7.59 -12.11 24.55
N PRO A 221 -7.74 -12.22 25.88
CA PRO A 221 -8.45 -11.20 26.67
C PRO A 221 -7.74 -9.85 26.55
N SER A 222 -8.53 -8.77 26.54
CA SER A 222 -8.04 -7.40 26.55
C SER A 222 -7.99 -6.89 27.98
N GLU A 223 -6.92 -6.20 28.38
CA GLU A 223 -6.74 -5.68 29.75
C GLU A 223 -7.88 -4.77 30.23
N ASN A 224 -8.65 -4.18 29.29
CA ASN A 224 -9.77 -3.27 29.57
C ASN A 224 -11.15 -3.82 29.15
N ASP A 225 -11.30 -5.13 28.96
CA ASP A 225 -12.58 -5.88 28.82
C ASP A 225 -13.54 -5.48 27.67
N GLU A 226 -13.29 -4.40 26.92
CA GLU A 226 -14.28 -3.93 25.94
C GLU A 226 -14.23 -4.63 24.58
N ASN A 227 -13.14 -5.30 24.21
CA ASN A 227 -13.05 -6.10 22.97
C ASN A 227 -11.96 -7.18 23.08
N PRO A 228 -12.29 -8.46 23.37
CA PRO A 228 -11.32 -9.55 23.30
C PRO A 228 -10.75 -9.65 21.88
N LYS A 229 -9.43 -9.87 21.78
CA LYS A 229 -8.74 -10.03 20.50
C LYS A 229 -8.75 -11.51 20.13
N ASN A 230 -9.21 -11.83 18.93
CA ASN A 230 -9.12 -13.19 18.42
C ASN A 230 -7.98 -13.29 17.41
N LEU A 231 -7.38 -14.47 17.34
CA LEU A 231 -6.42 -14.81 16.31
C LEU A 231 -6.64 -16.26 15.89
N SER A 232 -6.73 -16.46 14.58
CA SER A 232 -6.77 -17.79 13.97
C SER A 232 -5.53 -17.98 13.12
N VAL A 233 -4.87 -19.12 13.27
CA VAL A 233 -3.69 -19.49 12.49
C VAL A 233 -3.94 -20.83 11.81
N PHE A 234 -3.70 -20.90 10.51
CA PHE A 234 -3.88 -22.15 9.75
C PHE A 234 -3.00 -22.17 8.49
N ASN A 235 -2.74 -23.36 7.97
CA ASN A 235 -2.11 -23.53 6.67
C ASN A 235 -3.18 -23.71 5.59
N PHE A 236 -3.00 -23.04 4.45
CA PHE A 236 -3.81 -23.23 3.25
C PHE A 236 -2.90 -23.29 2.02
N ASN A 237 -2.81 -24.45 1.37
CA ASN A 237 -1.83 -24.70 0.31
C ASN A 237 -0.39 -24.37 0.76
N ASN A 238 0.24 -23.37 0.13
CA ASN A 238 1.58 -22.84 0.42
C ASN A 238 1.53 -21.51 1.19
N TRP A 239 0.44 -21.28 1.94
CA TRP A 239 0.24 -20.10 2.75
C TRP A 239 0.08 -20.48 4.21
N LEU A 240 0.83 -19.78 5.07
CA LEU A 240 0.42 -19.57 6.45
C LEU A 240 -0.56 -18.40 6.47
N VAL A 241 -1.72 -18.56 7.10
CA VAL A 241 -2.74 -17.53 7.19
C VAL A 241 -2.99 -17.18 8.66
N LEU A 242 -2.89 -15.88 8.97
CA LEU A 242 -3.33 -15.30 10.22
C LEU A 242 -4.64 -14.55 9.95
N ALA A 243 -5.68 -14.81 10.72
CA ALA A 243 -7.00 -14.20 10.56
C ALA A 243 -7.47 -13.61 11.90
N SER A 244 -8.16 -12.46 11.85
CA SER A 244 -8.63 -11.72 13.02
C SER A 244 -9.66 -12.45 13.89
N SER A 245 -10.28 -13.52 13.40
CA SER A 245 -11.25 -14.32 14.15
C SER A 245 -11.49 -15.68 13.49
N GLN A 246 -12.20 -16.57 14.19
CA GLN A 246 -12.64 -17.85 13.65
C GLN A 246 -13.53 -17.65 12.41
N GLU A 247 -14.48 -16.73 12.47
CA GLU A 247 -15.36 -16.39 11.35
C GLU A 247 -14.56 -15.88 10.15
N THR A 248 -13.53 -15.08 10.41
CA THR A 248 -12.61 -14.58 9.38
C THR A 248 -11.85 -15.74 8.74
N ALA A 249 -11.29 -16.66 9.52
CA ALA A 249 -10.56 -17.81 9.00
C ALA A 249 -11.41 -18.71 8.09
N LEU A 250 -12.65 -18.99 8.51
CA LEU A 250 -13.60 -19.79 7.74
C LEU A 250 -14.03 -19.08 6.46
N PHE A 251 -14.41 -17.80 6.56
CA PHE A 251 -14.82 -17.01 5.39
C PHE A 251 -13.69 -16.89 4.36
N ILE A 252 -12.46 -16.64 4.81
CA ILE A 252 -11.29 -16.59 3.93
C ILE A 252 -11.03 -17.93 3.25
N THR A 253 -11.20 -19.03 3.97
CA THR A 253 -11.10 -20.38 3.37
C THR A 253 -12.14 -20.56 2.27
N ASP A 254 -13.39 -20.16 2.50
CA ASP A 254 -14.45 -20.24 1.50
C ASP A 254 -14.16 -19.36 0.27
N VAL A 255 -13.61 -18.16 0.47
CA VAL A 255 -13.12 -17.29 -0.61
C VAL A 255 -12.03 -17.97 -1.43
N GLN A 256 -11.03 -18.59 -0.79
CA GLN A 256 -9.98 -19.31 -1.51
C GLN A 256 -10.53 -20.50 -2.30
N LYS A 257 -11.49 -21.23 -1.74
CA LYS A 257 -12.15 -22.39 -2.37
C LYS A 257 -13.24 -21.99 -3.38
N SER A 258 -13.38 -20.70 -3.70
CA SER A 258 -14.40 -20.18 -4.64
C SER A 258 -15.84 -20.51 -4.24
N ARG A 259 -16.10 -20.60 -2.93
CA ARG A 259 -17.44 -20.79 -2.33
C ARG A 259 -18.11 -19.46 -1.94
N SER A 260 -17.33 -18.38 -1.96
CA SER A 260 -17.77 -17.01 -1.68
C SER A 260 -17.30 -16.05 -2.78
N ASP A 261 -18.02 -14.94 -2.94
CA ASP A 261 -17.70 -13.87 -3.89
C ASP A 261 -16.27 -13.32 -3.66
N SER A 262 -15.46 -13.31 -4.71
CA SER A 262 -14.05 -12.93 -4.64
C SER A 262 -13.59 -12.11 -5.85
N ILE A 263 -12.44 -11.47 -5.70
CA ILE A 263 -11.66 -10.83 -6.76
C ILE A 263 -10.22 -11.33 -6.70
N ILE A 264 -9.49 -11.27 -7.81
CA ILE A 264 -8.08 -11.68 -7.86
C ILE A 264 -7.19 -10.49 -7.49
N PHE A 265 -6.24 -10.71 -6.57
CA PHE A 265 -5.23 -9.73 -6.19
C PHE A 265 -3.82 -10.34 -6.18
N PRO A 266 -2.84 -9.69 -6.82
CA PRO A 266 -3.01 -8.61 -7.80
C PRO A 266 -3.77 -9.06 -9.04
N ASN A 267 -4.56 -8.15 -9.64
CA ASN A 267 -5.36 -8.43 -10.85
C ASN A 267 -4.56 -8.30 -12.16
N ASP A 268 -3.24 -8.56 -12.13
CA ASP A 268 -2.40 -8.60 -13.32
C ASP A 268 -1.29 -9.63 -13.14
N LYS A 269 -1.44 -10.75 -13.87
CA LYS A 269 -0.52 -11.89 -13.84
C LYS A 269 0.86 -11.59 -14.44
N ASN A 270 0.99 -10.48 -15.17
CA ASN A 270 2.26 -10.06 -15.76
C ASN A 270 3.04 -9.11 -14.85
N LEU A 271 2.50 -8.76 -13.68
CA LEU A 271 3.23 -7.97 -12.70
C LEU A 271 4.39 -8.78 -12.10
N LYS A 272 5.57 -8.57 -12.67
CA LYS A 272 6.85 -9.10 -12.16
C LYS A 272 7.62 -8.01 -11.43
N ASN A 273 8.53 -8.45 -10.56
CA ASN A 273 9.47 -7.60 -9.82
C ASN A 273 8.78 -6.51 -8.99
N ILE A 274 7.68 -6.85 -8.33
CA ILE A 274 7.02 -5.93 -7.40
C ILE A 274 7.73 -6.03 -6.05
N ASN A 275 8.01 -4.88 -5.43
CA ASN A 275 8.42 -4.81 -4.03
C ASN A 275 7.27 -4.43 -3.11
N PHE A 276 6.34 -3.60 -3.61
CA PHE A 276 5.16 -3.17 -2.87
C PHE A 276 3.97 -2.94 -3.81
N MET A 277 2.79 -3.34 -3.37
CA MET A 277 1.53 -2.96 -4.01
C MET A 277 0.46 -2.69 -2.96
N LEU A 278 -0.29 -1.61 -3.16
CA LEU A 278 -1.46 -1.26 -2.36
C LEU A 278 -2.66 -1.15 -3.30
N TYR A 279 -3.76 -1.77 -2.89
CA TYR A 279 -5.05 -1.66 -3.54
C TYR A 279 -6.08 -1.23 -2.50
N TYR A 280 -6.65 -0.05 -2.71
CA TYR A 280 -7.76 0.48 -1.95
C TYR A 280 -9.02 0.44 -2.80
N ASN A 281 -10.13 0.05 -2.21
CA ASN A 281 -11.41 -0.04 -2.88
C ASN A 281 -12.53 0.38 -1.93
N ASN A 282 -13.45 1.17 -2.45
CA ASN A 282 -14.56 1.70 -1.67
C ASN A 282 -15.87 1.53 -2.46
N PRO A 283 -16.34 0.28 -2.58
CA PRO A 283 -17.54 -0.02 -3.34
C PRO A 283 -18.76 0.61 -2.65
N ARG A 284 -19.79 0.96 -3.44
CA ARG A 284 -20.99 1.67 -2.93
C ARG A 284 -21.67 0.97 -1.77
N ASP A 285 -21.64 -0.36 -1.77
CA ASP A 285 -22.36 -1.22 -0.83
C ASP A 285 -21.54 -1.60 0.42
N TYR A 286 -20.24 -1.29 0.46
CA TYR A 286 -19.36 -1.60 1.59
C TYR A 286 -18.39 -0.45 1.84
N GLN A 287 -18.95 0.70 2.22
CA GLN A 287 -18.15 1.91 2.30
C GLN A 287 -17.13 1.80 3.43
N THR A 288 -15.88 2.08 3.07
CA THR A 288 -14.80 2.19 4.04
C THR A 288 -15.12 3.32 5.01
N SER A 289 -15.21 3.00 6.29
CA SER A 289 -15.57 3.93 7.36
C SER A 289 -14.35 4.33 8.22
N LYS A 290 -14.58 5.20 9.21
CA LYS A 290 -13.64 5.53 10.30
C LYS A 290 -13.00 4.27 10.93
N ASN A 291 -13.67 3.11 10.87
CA ASN A 291 -13.16 1.85 11.39
C ASN A 291 -11.87 1.38 10.71
N LEU A 292 -11.72 1.56 9.38
CA LEU A 292 -10.45 1.24 8.69
C LEU A 292 -9.33 2.15 9.18
N LEU A 293 -9.62 3.44 9.37
CA LEU A 293 -8.64 4.39 9.86
C LEU A 293 -8.18 4.05 11.28
N ASN A 294 -9.13 3.75 12.18
CA ASN A 294 -8.83 3.33 13.55
C ASN A 294 -7.98 2.06 13.59
N MET A 295 -8.21 1.13 12.67
CA MET A 295 -7.43 -0.11 12.60
C MET A 295 -6.03 0.10 11.99
N LEU A 296 -5.89 0.99 11.01
CA LEU A 296 -4.59 1.34 10.43
C LEU A 296 -3.75 2.23 11.37
N LEU A 297 -4.40 3.00 12.24
CA LEU A 297 -3.78 4.00 13.11
C LEU A 297 -4.34 3.96 14.55
N PRO A 298 -4.31 2.80 15.25
CA PRO A 298 -5.01 2.59 16.52
C PRO A 298 -4.47 3.43 17.68
N ASN A 299 -3.23 3.90 17.58
CA ASN A 299 -2.56 4.73 18.59
C ASN A 299 -2.13 6.09 18.02
N SER A 300 -2.88 6.61 17.05
CA SER A 300 -2.54 7.92 16.50
C SER A 300 -3.02 9.05 17.41
N ASP A 301 -2.14 10.03 17.66
CA ASP A 301 -2.48 11.28 18.36
C ASP A 301 -3.36 12.22 17.50
N LEU A 302 -4.06 11.67 16.50
CA LEU A 302 -4.94 12.42 15.62
C LEU A 302 -6.20 12.80 16.40
N THR A 303 -6.49 14.10 16.43
CA THR A 303 -7.77 14.62 16.94
C THR A 303 -8.95 13.99 16.18
N ASP A 304 -10.11 13.86 16.83
CA ASP A 304 -11.34 13.37 16.19
C ASP A 304 -11.67 14.11 14.89
N THR A 305 -11.45 15.43 14.87
CA THR A 305 -11.65 16.27 13.68
C THR A 305 -10.74 15.84 12.52
N ALA A 306 -9.47 15.55 12.80
CA ALA A 306 -8.52 15.08 11.80
C ALA A 306 -8.89 13.69 11.28
N GLN A 307 -9.24 12.76 12.19
CA GLN A 307 -9.70 11.42 11.82
C GLN A 307 -10.94 11.46 10.93
N ASN A 308 -11.94 12.28 11.30
CA ASN A 308 -13.16 12.45 10.51
C ASN A 308 -12.87 13.06 9.13
N SER A 309 -11.94 14.01 9.04
CA SER A 309 -11.55 14.63 7.76
C SER A 309 -10.88 13.61 6.83
N ILE A 310 -10.00 12.76 7.37
CA ILE A 310 -9.35 11.69 6.60
C ILE A 310 -10.38 10.64 6.16
N ALA A 311 -11.27 10.21 7.06
CA ALA A 311 -12.33 9.26 6.73
C ALA A 311 -13.23 9.79 5.60
N GLN A 312 -13.64 11.07 5.67
CA GLN A 312 -14.41 11.71 4.61
C GLN A 312 -13.65 11.78 3.29
N ALA A 313 -12.34 12.05 3.30
CA ALA A 313 -11.54 12.04 2.08
C ALA A 313 -11.45 10.64 1.45
N LEU A 314 -11.23 9.61 2.28
CA LEU A 314 -11.21 8.20 1.83
C LEU A 314 -12.57 7.76 1.28
N GLU A 315 -13.68 8.22 1.87
CA GLU A 315 -15.04 7.97 1.38
C GLU A 315 -15.27 8.48 -0.06
N LYS A 316 -14.53 9.50 -0.50
CA LYS A 316 -14.63 10.09 -1.84
C LYS A 316 -13.77 9.39 -2.88
N ILE A 317 -12.84 8.55 -2.46
CA ILE A 317 -12.04 7.69 -3.34
C ILE A 317 -12.90 6.46 -3.69
N GLU A 318 -13.02 6.15 -4.98
CA GLU A 318 -13.71 4.95 -5.48
C GLU A 318 -12.77 3.75 -5.42
N ASN A 319 -11.56 3.90 -5.95
CA ASN A 319 -10.46 2.96 -5.80
C ASN A 319 -9.12 3.68 -5.95
N ALA A 320 -8.08 3.10 -5.35
CA ALA A 320 -6.72 3.53 -5.58
C ALA A 320 -5.78 2.33 -5.71
N ILE A 321 -4.78 2.45 -6.57
CA ILE A 321 -3.71 1.47 -6.72
C ILE A 321 -2.39 2.22 -6.62
N LEU A 322 -1.45 1.68 -5.85
CA LEU A 322 -0.05 2.08 -5.84
C LEU A 322 0.81 0.85 -6.05
N ILE A 323 1.79 0.94 -6.94
CA ILE A 323 2.71 -0.15 -7.27
C ILE A 323 4.13 0.40 -7.25
N LEU A 324 5.04 -0.36 -6.65
CA LEU A 324 6.47 -0.10 -6.63
C LEU A 324 7.22 -1.32 -7.17
N LYS A 325 8.09 -1.09 -8.17
CA LYS A 325 8.91 -2.08 -8.85
C LYS A 325 10.35 -1.56 -8.94
N GLY A 326 11.26 -2.16 -8.17
CA GLY A 326 12.59 -1.62 -7.91
C GLY A 326 12.50 -0.20 -7.36
N ASN A 327 13.05 0.74 -8.11
CA ASN A 327 12.98 2.17 -7.84
C ASN A 327 11.85 2.89 -8.60
N GLU A 328 11.09 2.20 -9.46
CA GLU A 328 10.00 2.79 -10.22
C GLU A 328 8.68 2.64 -9.45
N PHE A 329 7.91 3.72 -9.32
CA PHE A 329 6.58 3.67 -8.74
C PHE A 329 5.54 4.23 -9.70
N SER A 330 4.32 3.73 -9.56
CA SER A 330 3.16 4.23 -10.27
C SER A 330 1.91 4.08 -9.43
N GLY A 331 0.90 4.87 -9.73
CA GLY A 331 -0.39 4.71 -9.11
C GLY A 331 -1.50 5.44 -9.83
N LEU A 332 -2.71 5.13 -9.39
CA LEU A 332 -3.96 5.65 -9.91
C LEU A 332 -4.91 5.82 -8.74
N ILE A 333 -5.50 7.00 -8.61
CA ILE A 333 -6.58 7.28 -7.66
C ILE A 333 -7.79 7.67 -8.50
N LYS A 334 -8.90 6.94 -8.34
CA LYS A 334 -10.19 7.29 -8.94
C LYS A 334 -11.11 7.84 -7.87
N VAL A 335 -11.80 8.93 -8.17
CA VAL A 335 -12.74 9.60 -7.26
C VAL A 335 -14.19 9.44 -7.73
N LYS A 336 -15.11 9.40 -6.75
CA LYS A 336 -16.55 9.22 -6.97
C LYS A 336 -17.21 10.34 -7.77
#